data_AF-A0A838KAM5-F1
#
_entry.id   AF-A0A838KAM5-F1
#
_cell.length_a   1.000
_cell.length_b   1.000
_cell.length_c   1.000
_cell.angle_alpha   90.00
_cell.angle_beta   90.00
_cell.angle_gamma   90.00
#
_symmetry.space_group_name_H-M   'P 1'
#
loop_
_entity.id
_entity.type
_entity.pdbx_description
1 polymer ?
#
loop_
_entity_poly.entity_id
_entity_poly.type
_entity_poly.pdbx_seq_one_letter_code
_entity_poly.pdbx_strand_id
1 'polypeptide(L)'
;MSAATTLALDSCCPPAAETTVGRARLSVSQLARSVGISADTVRYYERAGLLPPPARTPADHRRYDHHAVDRLHFIQGAQRLGLRLREIKTLLEVRDTGVCPCEPAETLLRQHIVGIDRELARLTTLRTELVDMADALPSPNCIDPAPGTWCPPTNTAEEGVTHERH
;
A
#
# COMPACT_ATOMS: atom_id res chain seq x y z
N MET A 1 16.77 -9.85 -30.56
CA MET A 1 15.36 -10.07 -30.93
C MET A 1 14.62 -10.60 -29.71
N SER A 2 13.75 -9.80 -29.12
CA SER A 2 12.60 -10.31 -28.37
C SER A 2 11.51 -9.26 -28.45
N ALA A 3 10.47 -9.61 -29.19
CA ALA A 3 9.27 -8.81 -29.37
C ALA A 3 8.30 -9.08 -28.20
N ALA A 4 7.33 -8.18 -28.09
CA ALA A 4 6.09 -8.29 -27.33
C ALA A 4 6.16 -8.05 -25.82
N THR A 5 5.87 -6.80 -25.42
CA THR A 5 4.78 -6.51 -24.47
C THR A 5 4.25 -5.11 -24.79
N THR A 6 3.61 -4.99 -25.96
CA THR A 6 2.79 -3.83 -26.33
C THR A 6 1.34 -4.20 -26.03
N LEU A 7 0.98 -4.30 -24.75
CA LEU A 7 -0.41 -4.48 -24.32
C LEU A 7 -0.57 -3.77 -22.96
N ALA A 8 -1.52 -2.81 -22.91
CA ALA A 8 -2.06 -2.10 -21.74
C ALA A 8 -1.63 -0.64 -21.45
N LEU A 9 -1.34 0.20 -22.47
CA LEU A 9 -1.37 1.67 -22.28
C LEU A 9 -2.70 2.35 -22.66
N ASP A 10 -3.57 1.68 -23.43
CA ASP A 10 -4.84 2.28 -23.90
C ASP A 10 -6.01 2.22 -22.90
N SER A 11 -5.81 1.67 -21.69
CA SER A 11 -6.89 1.48 -20.71
C SER A 11 -6.67 2.21 -19.37
N CYS A 12 -5.60 3.01 -19.27
CA CYS A 12 -5.17 3.57 -17.97
C CYS A 12 -6.09 4.71 -17.48
N CYS A 13 -6.74 5.43 -18.40
CA CYS A 13 -7.72 6.45 -18.04
C CYS A 13 -8.85 6.46 -19.07
N PRO A 14 -10.08 6.03 -18.74
CA PRO A 14 -11.23 6.42 -19.56
C PRO A 14 -11.28 7.96 -19.58
N PRO A 15 -11.61 8.58 -20.73
CA PRO A 15 -11.69 10.03 -20.82
C PRO A 15 -12.70 10.55 -19.79
N ALA A 16 -12.37 11.64 -19.11
CA ALA A 16 -13.27 12.30 -18.15
C ALA A 16 -14.56 12.85 -18.81
N ALA A 17 -14.67 12.77 -20.13
CA ALA A 17 -15.79 13.25 -20.92
C ALA A 17 -16.36 12.11 -21.77
N GLU A 18 -17.69 11.97 -21.70
CA GLU A 18 -18.54 11.10 -22.52
C GLU A 18 -18.78 9.68 -22.01
N THR A 19 -19.61 9.56 -20.98
CA THR A 19 -20.52 8.42 -20.89
C THR A 19 -21.90 8.90 -20.47
N THR A 20 -22.76 9.04 -21.48
CA THR A 20 -24.17 9.42 -21.40
C THR A 20 -25.00 8.25 -20.86
N VAL A 21 -24.72 7.80 -19.64
CA VAL A 21 -25.55 6.83 -18.91
C VAL A 21 -26.14 7.53 -17.69
N GLY A 22 -27.46 7.78 -17.78
CA GLY A 22 -28.38 8.25 -16.74
C GLY A 22 -27.82 9.00 -15.52
N ARG A 23 -28.18 10.30 -15.39
CA ARG A 23 -27.92 11.21 -14.26
C ARG A 23 -28.55 10.76 -12.91
N ALA A 24 -28.37 9.51 -12.50
CA ALA A 24 -28.81 9.02 -11.21
C ALA A 24 -27.91 9.61 -10.13
N ARG A 25 -28.43 10.63 -9.44
CA ARG A 25 -27.75 11.25 -8.31
C ARG A 25 -27.82 10.34 -7.08
N LEU A 26 -26.71 9.73 -6.71
CA LEU A 26 -26.57 8.79 -5.60
C LEU A 26 -26.53 9.53 -4.26
N SER A 27 -27.23 8.99 -3.26
CA SER A 27 -26.97 9.35 -1.85
C SER A 27 -25.62 8.80 -1.40
N VAL A 28 -25.07 9.32 -0.29
CA VAL A 28 -23.80 8.83 0.28
C VAL A 28 -23.81 7.32 0.51
N SER A 29 -24.93 6.76 0.99
CA SER A 29 -25.08 5.33 1.25
C SER A 29 -25.15 4.52 -0.04
N GLN A 30 -25.76 5.05 -1.10
CA GLN A 30 -25.79 4.39 -2.41
C GLN A 30 -24.41 4.41 -3.07
N LEU A 31 -23.71 5.55 -3.02
CA LEU A 31 -22.34 5.68 -3.51
C LEU A 31 -21.40 4.73 -2.77
N ALA A 32 -21.47 4.72 -1.44
CA ALA A 32 -20.67 3.83 -0.62
C ALA A 32 -20.87 2.35 -1.01
N ARG A 33 -22.13 1.93 -1.23
CA ARG A 33 -22.45 0.58 -1.69
C ARG A 33 -21.94 0.28 -3.10
N SER A 34 -21.98 1.23 -4.03
CA SER A 34 -21.54 0.98 -5.42
C SER A 34 -20.04 0.70 -5.53
N VAL A 35 -19.23 1.25 -4.61
CA VAL A 35 -17.77 1.06 -4.56
C VAL A 35 -17.32 0.11 -3.43
N GLY A 36 -18.27 -0.46 -2.68
CA GLY A 36 -17.96 -1.42 -1.60
C GLY A 36 -17.21 -0.82 -0.41
N ILE A 37 -17.46 0.45 -0.07
CA ILE A 37 -16.86 1.13 1.10
C ILE A 37 -17.94 1.58 2.09
N SER A 38 -17.51 2.01 3.28
CA SER A 38 -18.43 2.60 4.26
C SER A 38 -18.81 4.03 3.87
N ALA A 39 -19.99 4.48 4.31
CA ALA A 39 -20.40 5.88 4.14
C ALA A 39 -19.46 6.85 4.89
N ASP A 40 -18.86 6.41 6.00
CA ASP A 40 -17.87 7.20 6.74
C ASP A 40 -16.57 7.36 5.96
N THR A 41 -16.15 6.35 5.19
CA THR A 41 -15.00 6.43 4.28
C THR A 41 -15.27 7.46 3.18
N VAL A 42 -16.48 7.47 2.59
CA VAL A 42 -16.86 8.50 1.61
C VAL A 42 -16.78 9.89 2.23
N ARG A 43 -17.35 10.08 3.43
CA ARG A 43 -17.30 11.36 4.15
C ARG A 43 -15.87 11.76 4.52
N TYR A 44 -15.02 10.79 4.86
CA TYR A 44 -13.62 11.03 5.12
C TYR A 44 -12.88 11.53 3.89
N TYR A 45 -13.10 10.91 2.72
CA TYR A 45 -12.51 11.39 1.46
C TYR A 45 -13.01 12.77 1.06
N GLU A 46 -14.28 13.09 1.32
CA GLU A 46 -14.79 14.45 1.15
C GLU A 46 -14.05 15.46 2.06
N ARG A 47 -13.91 15.16 3.36
CA ARG A 47 -13.16 16.03 4.30
C ARG A 47 -11.68 16.16 3.95
N ALA A 48 -11.09 15.10 3.39
CA ALA A 48 -9.70 15.11 2.92
C ALA A 48 -9.51 15.87 1.60
N GLY A 49 -10.58 16.38 0.98
CA GLY A 49 -10.56 17.08 -0.30
C GLY A 49 -10.28 16.17 -1.50
N LEU A 50 -10.51 14.86 -1.34
CA LEU A 50 -10.36 13.87 -2.42
C LEU A 50 -11.62 13.74 -3.25
N LEU A 51 -12.77 14.22 -2.77
CA LEU A 51 -14.01 14.30 -3.54
C LEU A 51 -14.45 15.76 -3.65
N PRO A 52 -14.97 16.19 -4.81
CA PRO A 52 -15.57 17.51 -4.91
C PRO A 52 -16.80 17.60 -3.98
N PRO A 53 -17.13 18.81 -3.49
CA PRO A 53 -18.30 18.99 -2.64
C PRO A 53 -19.57 18.56 -3.40
N PRO A 54 -20.41 17.68 -2.83
CA PRO A 54 -21.58 17.16 -3.52
C PRO A 54 -22.63 18.25 -3.73
N ALA A 55 -23.39 18.13 -4.81
CA ALA A 55 -24.59 18.92 -5.00
C ALA A 55 -25.58 18.61 -3.85
N ARG A 56 -26.22 19.65 -3.34
CA ARG A 56 -27.28 19.51 -2.32
C ARG A 56 -28.65 19.55 -2.99
N THR A 57 -29.58 18.75 -2.50
CA THR A 57 -30.99 18.86 -2.90
C THR A 57 -31.67 20.05 -2.22
N PRO A 58 -32.87 20.47 -2.68
CA PRO A 58 -33.69 21.46 -1.95
C PRO A 58 -34.01 21.05 -0.50
N ALA A 59 -33.97 19.75 -0.20
CA ALA A 59 -34.11 19.17 1.15
C ALA A 59 -32.77 19.00 1.88
N ASP A 60 -31.71 19.71 1.47
CA ASP A 60 -30.34 19.71 2.03
C ASP A 60 -29.62 18.34 2.05
N HIS A 61 -30.06 17.37 1.25
CA HIS A 61 -29.40 16.07 1.15
C HIS A 61 -28.27 16.07 0.13
N ARG A 62 -27.13 15.47 0.49
CA ARG A 62 -25.96 15.29 -0.40
C ARG A 62 -26.27 14.33 -1.54
N ARG A 63 -25.87 14.71 -2.75
CA ARG A 63 -26.03 13.92 -3.97
C ARG A 63 -24.73 13.91 -4.77
N TYR A 64 -24.31 12.71 -5.15
CA TYR A 64 -23.13 12.45 -5.95
C TYR A 64 -23.54 11.98 -7.34
N ASP A 65 -22.78 12.35 -8.36
CA ASP A 65 -22.96 11.83 -9.71
C ASP A 65 -22.16 10.54 -9.92
N HIS A 66 -22.22 10.01 -11.13
CA HIS A 66 -21.48 8.80 -11.49
C HIS A 66 -19.96 9.03 -11.54
N HIS A 67 -19.50 10.26 -11.80
CA HIS A 67 -18.07 10.60 -11.77
C HIS A 67 -17.47 10.38 -10.37
N ALA A 68 -18.26 10.54 -9.31
CA ALA A 68 -17.83 10.19 -7.96
C ALA A 68 -17.51 8.69 -7.81
N VAL A 69 -18.20 7.80 -8.53
CA VAL A 69 -17.92 6.35 -8.52
C VAL A 69 -16.57 6.07 -9.14
N ASP A 70 -16.32 6.61 -10.34
CA ASP A 70 -15.05 6.43 -11.06
C ASP A 70 -13.86 7.03 -10.30
N ARG A 71 -14.10 8.16 -9.63
CA ARG A 71 -13.10 8.79 -8.76
C ARG A 71 -12.79 7.94 -7.54
N LEU A 72 -13.79 7.32 -6.92
CA LEU A 72 -13.59 6.43 -5.78
C LEU A 72 -12.86 5.14 -6.16
N HIS A 73 -13.17 4.55 -7.32
CA HIS A 73 -12.41 3.42 -7.84
C HIS A 73 -10.94 3.77 -8.10
N PHE A 74 -10.67 4.96 -8.65
CA PHE A 74 -9.30 5.46 -8.81
C PHE A 74 -8.57 5.58 -7.48
N ILE A 75 -9.21 6.17 -6.45
CA ILE A 75 -8.63 6.29 -5.10
C ILE A 75 -8.30 4.90 -4.54
N GLN A 76 -9.23 3.93 -4.61
CA GLN A 76 -9.01 2.57 -4.13
C GLN A 76 -7.86 1.86 -4.88
N GLY A 77 -7.81 1.99 -6.21
CA GLY A 77 -6.76 1.42 -7.03
C GLY A 77 -5.38 1.97 -6.67
N ALA A 78 -5.27 3.29 -6.50
CA ALA A 78 -4.04 3.95 -6.11
C ALA A 78 -3.58 3.57 -4.69
N GLN A 79 -4.50 3.49 -3.72
CA GLN A 79 -4.20 3.04 -2.37
C GLN A 79 -3.69 1.59 -2.35
N ARG A 80 -4.27 0.70 -3.17
CA ARG A 80 -3.83 -0.69 -3.28
C ARG A 80 -2.39 -0.79 -3.78
N LEU A 81 -1.93 0.19 -4.55
CA LEU A 81 -0.54 0.29 -5.02
C LEU A 81 0.40 0.96 -4.01
N GLY A 82 -0.07 1.29 -2.81
CA GLY A 82 0.73 1.91 -1.76
C GLY A 82 0.83 3.43 -1.83
N LEU A 83 0.12 4.08 -2.77
CA LEU A 83 0.11 5.54 -2.85
C LEU A 83 -0.59 6.15 -1.63
N ARG A 84 0.03 7.19 -1.08
CA ARG A 84 -0.53 7.93 0.06
C ARG A 84 -1.64 8.86 -0.40
N LEU A 85 -2.61 9.17 0.47
CA LEU A 85 -3.72 10.06 0.12
C LEU A 85 -3.29 11.42 -0.44
N ARG A 86 -2.17 11.97 0.04
CA ARG A 86 -1.59 13.21 -0.48
C ARG A 86 -1.14 13.09 -1.95
N GLU A 87 -0.55 11.96 -2.31
CA GLU A 87 -0.08 11.65 -3.68
C GLU A 87 -1.27 11.43 -4.60
N ILE A 88 -2.27 10.69 -4.12
CA ILE A 88 -3.54 10.48 -4.82
C ILE A 88 -4.23 11.81 -5.08
N LYS A 89 -4.23 12.73 -4.11
CA LYS A 89 -4.80 14.07 -4.28
C LYS A 89 -4.12 14.83 -5.42
N THR A 90 -2.79 14.82 -5.50
CA THR A 90 -2.06 15.46 -6.60
C THR A 90 -2.42 14.86 -7.96
N LEU A 91 -2.56 13.53 -8.05
CA LEU A 91 -2.99 12.87 -9.30
C LEU A 91 -4.43 13.24 -9.68
N LEU A 92 -5.31 13.38 -8.69
CA LEU A 92 -6.68 13.82 -8.91
C LEU A 92 -6.73 15.28 -9.36
N GLU A 93 -5.90 16.17 -8.81
CA GLU A 93 -5.81 17.57 -9.23
C GLU A 93 -5.39 17.68 -10.71
N VAL A 94 -4.43 16.86 -11.16
CA VAL A 94 -4.05 16.77 -12.59
C VAL A 94 -5.22 16.25 -13.41
N ARG A 95 -5.87 15.16 -12.99
CA ARG A 95 -7.03 14.59 -13.67
C ARG A 95 -8.19 15.59 -13.80
N ASP A 96 -8.39 16.44 -12.79
CA ASP A 96 -9.44 17.46 -12.77
C ASP A 96 -9.20 18.59 -13.80
N THR A 97 -7.98 18.73 -14.34
CA THR A 97 -7.69 19.62 -15.48
C THR A 97 -8.05 19.02 -16.85
N GLY A 98 -8.50 17.76 -16.89
CA GLY A 98 -8.74 17.01 -18.12
C GLY A 98 -7.48 16.36 -18.72
N VAL A 99 -6.31 16.55 -18.10
CA VAL A 99 -5.05 15.93 -18.52
C VAL A 99 -4.91 14.54 -17.88
N CYS A 100 -4.37 13.58 -18.63
CA CYS A 100 -4.12 12.24 -18.12
C CYS A 100 -3.00 12.27 -17.04
N PRO A 101 -3.24 11.76 -15.82
CA PRO A 101 -2.25 11.75 -14.75
C PRO A 101 -1.26 10.58 -14.84
N CYS A 102 -1.12 9.92 -16.00
CA CYS A 102 -0.33 8.69 -16.14
C CYS A 102 1.17 8.91 -15.88
N GLU A 103 1.76 9.98 -16.42
CA GLU A 103 3.17 10.31 -16.23
C GLU A 103 3.53 10.63 -14.76
N PRO A 104 2.79 11.51 -14.05
CA PRO A 104 3.05 11.72 -12.62
C PRO A 104 2.75 10.46 -11.79
N ALA A 105 1.77 9.64 -12.18
CA ALA A 105 1.50 8.37 -11.50
C ALA A 105 2.66 7.37 -11.67
N GLU A 106 3.21 7.24 -12.88
CA GLU A 106 4.37 6.38 -13.14
C GLU A 106 5.56 6.79 -12.28
N THR A 107 5.83 8.09 -12.21
CA THR A 107 6.93 8.63 -11.38
C THR A 107 6.77 8.23 -9.92
N LEU A 108 5.57 8.41 -9.36
CA LEU A 108 5.28 8.01 -7.98
C LEU A 108 5.44 6.49 -7.78
N LEU A 109 4.89 5.68 -8.68
CA LEU A 109 4.99 4.23 -8.59
C LEU A 109 6.45 3.77 -8.64
N ARG A 110 7.28 4.33 -9.51
CA ARG A 110 8.72 4.02 -9.55
C ARG A 110 9.43 4.39 -8.24
N GLN A 111 9.07 5.51 -7.63
CA GLN A 111 9.62 5.89 -6.31
C GLN A 111 9.22 4.90 -5.21
N HIS A 112 7.96 4.43 -5.23
CA HIS A 112 7.48 3.42 -4.28
C HIS A 112 8.17 2.07 -4.48
N ILE A 113 8.38 1.63 -5.72
CA ILE A 113 9.14 0.42 -6.05
C ILE A 113 10.54 0.48 -5.45
N VAL A 114 11.26 1.60 -5.68
CA VAL A 114 12.60 1.79 -5.09
C VAL A 114 12.57 1.74 -3.56
N GLY A 115 11.53 2.26 -2.92
CA GLY A 115 11.35 2.17 -1.48
C GLY A 115 11.14 0.73 -0.99
N ILE A 116 10.29 -0.03 -1.70
CA ILE A 116 10.02 -1.45 -1.42
C ILE A 116 11.30 -2.27 -1.60
N ASP A 117 12.06 -2.06 -2.67
CA ASP A 117 13.30 -2.79 -2.95
C ASP A 117 14.34 -2.59 -1.83
N ARG A 118 14.45 -1.36 -1.30
CA ARG A 118 15.32 -1.07 -0.15
C ARG A 118 14.88 -1.81 1.11
N GLU A 119 13.57 -1.83 1.38
CA GLU A 119 13.05 -2.52 2.55
C GLU A 119 13.18 -4.04 2.43
N LEU A 120 12.97 -4.59 1.24
CA LEU A 120 13.24 -6.00 0.94
C LEU A 120 14.71 -6.34 1.18
N ALA A 121 15.65 -5.51 0.71
CA ALA A 121 17.07 -5.73 0.95
C ALA A 121 17.39 -5.74 2.46
N ARG A 122 16.87 -4.76 3.21
CA ARG A 122 17.05 -4.66 4.67
C ARG A 122 16.47 -5.88 5.41
N LEU A 123 15.25 -6.28 5.06
CA LEU A 123 14.58 -7.43 5.67
C LEU A 123 15.27 -8.75 5.30
N THR A 124 15.84 -8.85 4.10
CA THR A 124 16.61 -10.02 3.67
C THR A 124 17.89 -10.15 4.49
N THR A 125 18.64 -9.06 4.71
CA THR A 125 19.82 -9.06 5.58
C THR A 125 19.47 -9.48 7.01
N LEU A 126 18.44 -8.86 7.60
CA LEU A 126 17.99 -9.22 8.96
C LEU A 126 17.56 -10.68 9.04
N ARG A 127 16.86 -11.19 8.03
CA ARG A 127 16.47 -12.60 7.98
C ARG A 127 17.69 -13.51 8.00
N THR A 128 18.73 -13.20 7.23
CA THR A 128 19.97 -13.99 7.23
C THR A 128 20.62 -14.01 8.61
N GLU A 129 20.76 -12.84 9.26
CA GLU A 129 21.30 -12.75 10.63
C GLU A 129 20.49 -13.59 11.63
N LEU A 130 19.16 -13.55 11.54
CA LEU A 130 18.28 -14.34 12.39
C LEU A 130 18.40 -15.85 12.14
N VAL A 131 18.57 -16.27 10.89
CA VAL A 131 18.79 -17.68 10.54
C VAL A 131 20.12 -18.17 11.08
N ASP A 132 21.19 -17.40 10.86
CA ASP A 132 22.54 -17.74 11.35
C ASP A 132 22.55 -17.88 12.88
N MET A 133 21.88 -16.96 13.59
CA MET A 133 21.74 -17.03 15.05
C MET A 133 20.94 -18.27 15.48
N ALA A 134 19.84 -18.58 14.79
CA ALA A 134 18.98 -19.71 15.13
C ALA A 134 19.68 -21.06 14.88
N ASP A 135 20.42 -21.19 13.78
CA ASP A 135 21.18 -22.39 13.43
C ASP A 135 22.37 -22.61 14.38
N ALA A 136 22.90 -21.53 14.95
CA ALA A 136 23.94 -21.58 15.97
C ALA A 136 23.43 -21.83 17.40
N LEU A 137 22.11 -21.95 17.61
CA LEU A 137 21.58 -22.35 18.91
C LEU A 137 21.85 -23.85 19.16
N PRO A 138 22.31 -24.22 20.37
CA PRO A 138 22.58 -25.62 20.69
C PRO A 138 21.30 -26.48 20.68
N SER A 139 21.49 -27.76 20.37
CA SER A 139 20.49 -28.84 20.29
C SER A 139 19.57 -28.97 21.53
N PRO A 140 18.47 -29.75 21.49
CA PRO A 140 17.40 -29.78 22.50
C PRO A 140 17.80 -30.20 23.93
N ASN A 141 19.06 -30.50 24.19
CA ASN A 141 19.62 -30.71 25.53
C ASN A 141 20.31 -29.44 26.05
N CYS A 142 19.67 -28.28 25.88
CA CYS A 142 20.16 -27.05 26.49
C CYS A 142 19.99 -27.14 28.01
N ILE A 143 21.09 -26.98 28.76
CA ILE A 143 21.02 -26.87 30.22
C ILE A 143 20.41 -25.51 30.52
N ASP A 144 19.42 -25.45 31.41
CA ASP A 144 18.79 -24.19 31.81
C ASP A 144 19.85 -23.15 32.21
N PRO A 145 19.89 -21.97 31.56
CA PRO A 145 20.81 -20.94 31.95
C PRO A 145 20.47 -20.48 33.38
N ALA A 146 21.49 -20.26 34.20
CA ALA A 146 21.30 -19.67 35.51
C ALA A 146 20.55 -18.33 35.37
N PRO A 147 19.65 -17.97 36.31
CA PRO A 147 18.89 -16.72 36.25
C PRO A 147 19.79 -15.52 35.98
N GLY A 148 19.51 -14.79 34.89
CA GLY A 148 20.33 -13.64 34.45
C GLY A 148 21.36 -13.93 33.35
N THR A 149 21.44 -15.15 32.83
CA THR A 149 22.39 -15.51 31.76
C THR A 149 21.67 -15.66 30.42
N TRP A 150 22.09 -14.93 29.39
CA TRP A 150 21.66 -15.16 27.99
C TRP A 150 22.57 -16.26 27.41
N CYS A 151 21.99 -17.35 26.89
CA CYS A 151 22.68 -18.37 26.08
C CYS A 151 23.13 -17.78 24.72
N PRO A 152 24.43 -17.51 24.50
CA PRO A 152 24.89 -16.97 23.24
C PRO A 152 24.95 -18.08 22.17
N PRO A 153 24.78 -17.76 20.87
CA PRO A 153 25.05 -18.72 19.79
C PRO A 153 26.51 -19.15 19.88
N THR A 154 26.77 -20.40 20.23
CA THR A 154 28.13 -20.90 20.45
C THR A 154 28.82 -21.11 19.10
N ASN A 155 29.67 -20.18 18.70
CA ASN A 155 30.69 -20.41 17.66
C ASN A 155 32.11 -20.27 18.21
N THR A 156 32.32 -20.68 19.46
CA THR A 156 33.66 -20.90 20.01
C THR A 156 33.75 -22.36 20.39
N ALA A 157 34.44 -23.10 19.53
CA ALA A 157 34.96 -24.43 19.82
C ALA A 157 35.60 -24.44 21.23
N GLU A 158 35.35 -25.55 21.91
CA GLU A 158 35.96 -25.94 23.16
C GLU A 158 37.49 -25.77 23.08
N GLU A 159 38.05 -24.84 23.88
CA GLU A 159 39.43 -24.97 24.34
C GLU A 159 39.38 -25.43 25.79
N GLY A 160 39.79 -26.68 25.98
CA GLY A 160 39.66 -27.44 27.20
C GLY A 160 40.32 -26.78 28.40
N VAL A 161 39.58 -26.74 29.51
CA VAL A 161 40.16 -26.62 30.84
C VAL A 161 40.50 -28.04 31.29
N THR A 162 41.73 -28.46 31.03
CA THR A 162 42.36 -29.60 31.72
C THR A 162 42.47 -29.26 33.20
N HIS A 163 41.54 -29.78 34.00
CA HIS A 163 41.69 -29.85 35.45
C HIS A 163 42.59 -31.03 35.79
N GLU A 164 43.90 -30.82 35.79
CA GLU A 164 44.86 -31.79 36.31
C GLU A 164 44.94 -31.65 37.84
N ARG A 165 44.39 -32.64 38.54
CA ARG A 165 44.58 -32.85 39.99
C ARG A 165 45.71 -33.86 40.19
N HIS A 166 46.90 -33.40 40.57
CA HIS A 166 47.72 -33.90 41.69
C HIS A 166 49.05 -33.14 41.77
#